data_AF-A0A944H524-F1
#
_entry.id   AF-A0A944H524-F1
#
_cell.length_a   1.000
_cell.length_b   1.000
_cell.length_c   1.000
_cell.angle_alpha   90.00
_cell.angle_beta   90.00
_cell.angle_gamma   90.00
#
_symmetry.space_group_name_H-M   'P 1'
#
loop_
_entity.id
_entity.type
_entity.pdbx_description
1 polymer ?
#
loop_
_entity_poly.entity_id
_entity_poly.type
_entity_poly.pdbx_seq_one_letter_code
_entity_poly.pdbx_strand_id
1 'polypeptide(L)' 'MKYIIGLMIVAAGAFMVIKTDTMMRIFGRNSWAEAKLGGGGTWTFYKLIGVGAVILGFAVITDLWTAPLDLLFSR' A
#
# COMPACT_ATOMS: atom_id res chain seq x y z
N MET A 1 -4.10 11.46 16.56
CA MET A 1 -2.93 11.40 15.66
C MET A 1 -2.96 10.19 14.73
N LYS A 2 -3.19 8.96 15.23
CA LYS A 2 -3.32 7.74 14.42
C LYS A 2 -4.25 7.86 13.21
N TYR A 3 -5.42 8.48 13.38
CA TYR A 3 -6.38 8.70 12.28
C TYR A 3 -5.84 9.61 11.18
N ILE A 4 -5.13 10.67 11.54
CA ILE A 4 -4.54 11.63 10.58
C ILE A 4 -3.41 10.94 9.81
N ILE A 5 -2.53 10.22 10.52
CA ILE A 5 -1.42 9.49 9.92
C ILE A 5 -1.93 8.39 8.99
N GLY A 6 -2.88 7.57 9.45
CA GLY A 6 -3.47 6.51 8.64
C GLY A 6 -4.22 7.05 7.43
N LEU A 7 -4.94 8.18 7.57
CA LEU A 7 -5.61 8.82 6.44
C LEU A 7 -4.61 9.37 5.40
N MET A 8 -3.48 9.93 5.84
CA MET A 8 -2.40 10.36 4.96
C MET A 8 -1.80 9.17 4.18
N ILE A 9 -1.60 8.03 4.85
CA ILE A 9 -1.11 6.80 4.22
C ILE A 9 -2.12 6.27 3.19
N VAL A 10 -3.41 6.23 3.53
CA VAL A 10 -4.48 5.84 2.62
C VAL A 10 -4.51 6.77 1.40
N ALA A 11 -4.45 8.09 1.62
CA ALA A 11 -4.45 9.07 0.54
C ALA A 11 -3.24 8.91 -0.39
N ALA A 12 -2.04 8.70 0.16
CA ALA A 12 -0.83 8.45 -0.60
C ALA A 12 -0.92 7.13 -1.40
N GLY A 13 -1.40 6.06 -0.77
CA GLY A 13 -1.61 4.77 -1.45
C GLY A 13 -2.63 4.88 -2.58
N ALA A 14 -3.76 5.54 -2.34
CA ALA A 14 -4.78 5.80 -3.37
C ALA A 14 -4.22 6.65 -4.52
N PHE A 15 -3.40 7.67 -4.21
CA PHE A 15 -2.72 8.46 -5.22
C PHE A 15 -1.80 7.61 -6.09
N MET A 16 -1.02 6.69 -5.52
CA MET A 16 -0.18 5.76 -6.30
C MET A 16 -1.00 4.86 -7.23
N VAL A 17 -2.17 4.38 -6.78
CA VAL A 17 -3.07 3.54 -7.60
C VAL A 17 -3.70 4.35 -8.74
N ILE A 18 -4.14 5.58 -8.48
CA ILE A 18 -4.78 6.43 -9.50
C ILE A 18 -3.75 6.98 -10.49
N LYS A 19 -2.56 7.37 -10.01
CA LYS A 19 -1.48 7.98 -10.79
C LYS A 19 -0.35 7.00 -11.07
N THR A 20 -0.69 5.76 -11.43
CA THR A 20 0.30 4.72 -11.75
C THR A 20 1.22 5.13 -12.90
N ASP A 21 0.72 5.80 -13.95
CA ASP A 21 1.56 6.31 -15.03
C ASP A 21 2.56 7.38 -14.58
N THR A 22 2.20 8.18 -13.57
CA THR A 22 3.13 9.11 -12.96
C THR A 22 4.22 8.37 -12.20
N MET A 23 3.88 7.31 -11.46
CA MET A 23 4.86 6.45 -10.80
C MET A 23 5.80 5.81 -11.83
N MET A 24 5.25 5.33 -12.94
CA MET A 24 6.01 4.76 -14.06
C MET A 24 6.99 5.75 -14.67
N ARG A 25 6.60 7.02 -14.84
CA ARG A 25 7.48 8.07 -15.38
C ARG A 25 8.60 8.48 -14.41
N ILE A 26 8.34 8.43 -13.10
CA ILE A 26 9.32 8.81 -12.07
C ILE A 26 10.31 7.68 -11.81
N PHE A 27 9.81 6.46 -11.62
CA PHE A 27 10.61 5.31 -11.21
C PHE A 27 11.07 4.41 -12.36
N GLY A 28 10.44 4.51 -13.53
CA GLY A 28 10.77 3.73 -14.72
C GLY A 28 10.23 2.30 -14.70
N ARG A 29 10.69 1.48 -15.67
CA ARG A 29 10.36 0.05 -15.76
C ARG A 29 11.09 -0.72 -14.67
N ASN A 30 10.39 -1.62 -13.99
CA ASN A 30 11.00 -2.53 -13.02
C ASN A 30 11.20 -3.91 -13.67
N SER A 31 12.47 -4.32 -13.85
CA SER A 31 12.83 -5.58 -14.50
C SER A 31 12.32 -6.83 -13.76
N TRP A 32 12.29 -6.81 -12.43
CA TRP A 32 11.72 -7.89 -11.62
C TRP A 32 10.21 -8.00 -11.83
N ALA A 33 9.52 -6.86 -11.87
CA ALA A 33 8.08 -6.81 -12.09
C ALA A 33 7.70 -7.32 -13.49
N GLU A 34 8.43 -6.91 -14.53
CA GLU A 34 8.21 -7.43 -15.88
C GLU A 34 8.49 -8.94 -15.98
N ALA A 35 9.51 -9.45 -15.29
CA ALA A 35 9.86 -10.86 -15.29
C ALA A 35 8.86 -11.75 -14.54
N LYS A 36 8.22 -11.23 -13.47
CA LYS A 36 7.30 -12.00 -12.61
C LYS A 36 5.83 -11.81 -12.94
N LEU A 37 5.44 -10.62 -13.39
CA LEU A 37 4.05 -10.26 -13.66
C LEU A 37 3.77 -10.15 -15.17
N GLY A 38 4.77 -10.36 -16.02
CA GLY A 38 4.67 -10.34 -17.48
C GLY A 38 4.79 -8.94 -18.08
N GLY A 39 4.47 -8.83 -19.38
CA GLY A 39 4.55 -7.55 -20.10
C GLY A 39 3.59 -6.52 -19.52
N GLY A 40 4.13 -5.38 -19.06
CA GLY A 40 3.35 -4.39 -18.33
C GLY A 40 3.27 -4.64 -16.81
N GLY A 41 4.01 -5.63 -16.32
CA GLY A 41 4.09 -6.00 -14.91
C GLY A 41 4.48 -4.85 -13.99
N THR A 42 5.24 -3.87 -14.47
CA THR A 42 5.62 -2.69 -13.69
C THR A 42 4.41 -1.84 -13.26
N TRP A 43 3.42 -1.64 -14.14
CA TRP A 43 2.21 -0.88 -13.79
C TRP A 43 1.41 -1.62 -12.72
N THR A 44 1.27 -2.93 -12.89
CA THR A 44 0.60 -3.79 -11.91
C THR A 44 1.34 -3.75 -10.57
N PHE A 45 2.68 -3.78 -10.59
CA PHE A 45 3.50 -3.71 -9.38
C PHE A 45 3.29 -2.41 -8.60
N TYR A 46 3.30 -1.24 -9.27
CA TYR A 46 3.05 0.03 -8.59
C TYR A 46 1.62 0.12 -8.03
N LYS A 47 0.63 -0.45 -8.72
CA LYS A 47 -0.73 -0.56 -8.18
C LYS A 47 -0.79 -1.47 -6.96
N LEU A 48 -0.10 -2.60 -6.98
CA LEU A 48 -0.05 -3.53 -5.83
C LEU A 48 0.58 -2.87 -4.61
N ILE A 49 1.65 -2.11 -4.78
CA ILE A 49 2.24 -1.31 -3.69
C ILE A 49 1.23 -0.28 -3.17
N GLY A 50 0.56 0.45 -4.06
CA GLY A 50 -0.44 1.44 -3.67
C GLY A 50 -1.63 0.84 -2.92
N VAL A 51 -2.16 -0.29 -3.38
CA VAL A 51 -3.22 -1.04 -2.68
C VAL A 51 -2.74 -1.54 -1.32
N GLY A 52 -1.51 -2.07 -1.25
CA GLY A 52 -0.89 -2.46 0.02
C GLY A 52 -0.79 -1.28 1.01
N ALA A 53 -0.37 -0.11 0.54
CA ALA A 53 -0.32 1.10 1.35
C ALA A 53 -1.71 1.53 1.85
N VAL A 54 -2.76 1.45 1.02
CA VAL A 54 -4.14 1.72 1.44
C VAL A 54 -4.57 0.76 2.56
N ILE A 55 -4.31 -0.53 2.40
CA ILE A 55 -4.63 -1.54 3.41
C ILE A 55 -3.88 -1.26 4.72
N LEU A 56 -2.60 -0.94 4.65
CA LEU A 56 -1.80 -0.59 5.83
C LEU A 56 -2.30 0.68 6.52
N GLY A 57 -2.68 1.71 5.76
CA GLY A 57 -3.26 2.92 6.33
C GLY A 57 -4.57 2.66 7.08
N PHE A 58 -5.42 1.77 6.55
CA PHE A 58 -6.61 1.32 7.28
C PHE A 58 -6.27 0.46 8.50
N ALA A 59 -5.25 -0.41 8.44
CA ALA A 59 -4.80 -1.19 9.58
C ALA A 59 -4.30 -0.28 10.73
N VAL A 60 -3.63 0.83 10.40
CA VAL A 60 -3.22 1.85 11.38
C VAL A 60 -4.41 2.62 11.96
N ILE A 61 -5.42 2.92 11.15
CA ILE A 61 -6.65 3.58 11.62
C ILE A 61 -7.41 2.70 12.62
N THR A 62 -7.43 1.39 12.37
CA THR A 62 -8.23 0.41 13.11
C THR A 62 -7.49 -0.23 14.28
N ASP A 63 -6.21 0.12 14.51
CA ASP A 63 -5.33 -0.53 15.49
C ASP A 63 -5.35 -2.07 15.38
N LEU A 64 -5.45 -2.58 14.15
CA LEU A 64 -5.56 -4.01 13.86
C LEU A 64 -4.35 -4.82 14.37
N TRP A 65 -3.24 -4.14 14.66
CA TRP A 65 -2.03 -4.70 15.24
C TRP A 65 -2.15 -4.99 16.75
N THR A 66 -2.89 -4.18 17.50
CA THR A 66 -3.05 -4.38 18.95
C THR A 66 -4.20 -5.34 19.27
N ALA A 67 -5.23 -5.38 18.41
CA ALA A 67 -6.42 -6.22 18.61
C ALA A 67 -6.14 -7.71 18.93
N PRO A 68 -5.29 -8.45 18.18
CA PRO A 68 -5.00 -9.85 18.50
C PRO A 68 -4.08 -10.03 19.73
N LEU A 69 -3.18 -9.08 20.01
CA LEU A 69 -2.36 -9.10 21.23
C LEU A 69 -3.22 -8.85 22.46
N ASP A 70 -4.12 -7.87 22.40
CA ASP A 70 -5.03 -7.55 23.49
C ASP A 70 -5.96 -8.73 23.77
N LEU A 71 -6.44 -9.43 22.74
CA LEU A 71 -7.25 -10.65 22.90
C LEU A 71 -6.49 -11.80 23.60
N LEU A 72 -5.20 -11.97 23.29
CA LEU A 72 -4.35 -13.04 23.84
C LEU A 72 -3.89 -12.76 25.28
N PHE A 73 -3.64 -11.49 25.62
CA PHE A 73 -3.14 -11.08 26.94
C PHE A 73 -4.23 -10.51 27.86
N SER A 74 -5.49 -10.42 27.41
CA SER A 74 -6.67 -10.06 28.22
C SER A 74 -7.18 -11.19 29.14
N ARG A 75 -6.32 -12.15 29.52
CA ARG A 75 -6.61 -13.12 30.58
C ARG A 75 -5.86 -12.79 31.85
#